data_AF-A0A3L6R0N9-F1
#
_entry.id   AF-A0A3L6R0N9-F1
#
_cell.length_a   1.000
_cell.length_b   1.000
_cell.length_c   1.000
_cell.angle_alpha   90.00
_cell.angle_beta   90.00
_cell.angle_gamma   90.00
#
_symmetry.space_group_name_H-M   'P 1'
#
loop_
_entity.id
_entity.type
_entity.pdbx_description
1 polymer ?
#
loop_
_entity_poly.entity_id
_entity_poly.type
_entity_poly.pdbx_seq_one_letter_code
_entity_poly.pdbx_strand_id
1 'polypeptide(L)'
;MPLSALHFSSTLRVAKFVRCQFPNTAANQVQFPNRQHLELEMITISEVSLHAMVSSCPALNCLMLSYSSGFRRFMINSLKLKRVEMYFGCSDTEIRLDELTVVNAPCLERLHHRGP
;
A
#
# COMPACT_ATOMS: atom_id res chain seq x y z
N MET A 1 -33.68 -19.23 -8.43
CA MET A 1 -32.33 -18.67 -8.65
C MET A 1 -31.56 -19.65 -9.51
N PRO A 2 -31.19 -19.36 -10.77
CA PRO A 2 -30.12 -20.12 -11.38
C PRO A 2 -28.78 -19.59 -10.83
N LEU A 3 -27.98 -20.50 -10.29
CA LEU A 3 -26.62 -20.33 -9.76
C LEU A 3 -25.57 -20.00 -10.85
N SER A 4 -26.00 -19.58 -12.04
CA SER A 4 -25.20 -19.66 -13.28
C SER A 4 -24.69 -18.31 -13.80
N ALA A 5 -24.99 -17.20 -13.14
CA ALA A 5 -24.55 -15.87 -13.58
C ALA A 5 -23.79 -15.08 -12.49
N LEU A 6 -23.19 -15.79 -11.53
CA LEU A 6 -21.97 -15.32 -10.88
C LEU A 6 -20.84 -15.36 -11.93
N HIS A 7 -20.93 -14.50 -12.94
CA HIS A 7 -19.75 -14.10 -13.68
C HIS A 7 -18.91 -13.28 -12.69
N PHE A 8 -18.11 -14.01 -11.90
CA PHE A 8 -16.97 -13.48 -11.18
C PHE A 8 -16.01 -12.90 -12.22
N SER A 9 -16.28 -11.67 -12.64
CA SER A 9 -15.21 -10.77 -13.01
C SER A 9 -14.61 -10.24 -11.71
N SER A 10 -13.93 -11.13 -10.99
CA SER A 10 -12.97 -10.80 -9.93
C SER A 10 -11.69 -10.25 -10.59
N THR A 11 -11.83 -9.31 -11.53
CA THR A 11 -10.69 -8.62 -12.12
C THR A 11 -10.06 -7.78 -11.02
N LEU A 12 -8.97 -8.30 -10.47
CA LEU A 12 -7.99 -7.65 -9.63
C LEU A 12 -7.84 -6.17 -10.04
N ARG A 13 -8.46 -5.25 -9.31
CA ARG A 13 -8.35 -3.81 -9.61
C ARG A 13 -7.09 -3.28 -8.92
N VAL A 14 -5.96 -3.34 -9.62
CA VAL A 14 -4.70 -2.72 -9.20
C VAL A 14 -4.87 -1.20 -9.23
N ALA A 15 -4.52 -0.52 -8.13
CA ALA A 15 -4.38 0.92 -8.07
C ALA A 15 -2.90 1.27 -8.14
N LYS A 16 -2.44 1.76 -9.27
CA LYS A 16 -1.05 2.17 -9.46
C LYS A 16 -0.96 3.69 -9.53
N PHE A 17 -0.11 4.28 -8.70
CA PHE A 17 0.19 5.70 -8.70
C PHE A 17 1.69 5.90 -8.93
N VAL A 18 2.04 6.65 -9.97
CA VAL A 18 3.43 6.88 -10.38
C VAL A 18 3.68 8.38 -10.44
N ARG A 19 4.71 8.88 -9.75
CA ARG A 19 5.09 10.31 -9.73
C ARG A 19 3.93 11.26 -9.38
N CYS A 20 2.98 10.78 -8.56
CA CYS A 20 1.85 11.56 -8.08
C CYS A 20 2.21 12.28 -6.78
N GLN A 21 1.65 13.47 -6.57
CA GLN A 21 1.67 14.14 -5.27
C GLN A 21 0.40 13.81 -4.50
N PHE A 22 0.55 13.29 -3.29
CA PHE A 22 -0.56 13.08 -2.36
C PHE A 22 -0.62 14.26 -1.39
N PRO A 23 -1.55 15.21 -1.55
CA PRO A 23 -1.72 16.25 -0.55
C PRO A 23 -2.15 15.58 0.77
N ASN A 24 -1.63 16.10 1.90
CA ASN A 24 -1.82 15.52 3.24
C ASN A 24 -3.29 15.23 3.61
N THR A 25 -4.24 15.85 2.91
CA THR A 25 -5.70 15.75 3.13
C THR A 25 -6.42 14.75 2.20
N ALA A 26 -5.79 14.24 1.14
CA ALA A 26 -6.47 13.39 0.16
C ALA A 26 -6.59 11.91 0.56
N ALA A 27 -5.76 11.42 1.49
CA ALA A 27 -5.76 10.00 1.88
C ALA A 27 -7.10 9.54 2.50
N ASN A 28 -7.87 10.45 3.10
CA ASN A 28 -9.20 10.16 3.67
C ASN A 28 -10.34 10.17 2.63
N GLN A 29 -10.06 10.60 1.39
CA GLN A 29 -11.09 10.76 0.34
C GLN A 29 -11.05 9.66 -0.72
N VAL A 30 -10.00 8.82 -0.73
CA VAL A 30 -9.88 7.77 -1.74
C VAL A 30 -10.48 6.47 -1.21
N GLN A 31 -11.76 6.25 -1.50
CA GLN A 31 -12.41 4.99 -1.20
C GLN A 31 -12.15 3.97 -2.32
N PHE A 32 -11.65 2.81 -1.93
CA PHE A 32 -11.31 1.73 -2.85
C PHE A 32 -12.18 0.48 -2.57
N PRO A 33 -13.49 0.53 -2.89
CA PRO A 33 -14.45 -0.47 -2.43
C PRO A 33 -14.18 -1.90 -2.91
N ASN A 34 -13.40 -2.08 -3.99
CA ASN A 34 -13.09 -3.38 -4.58
C ASN A 34 -11.58 -3.58 -4.88
N ARG A 35 -10.70 -2.68 -4.44
CA ARG A 35 -9.28 -2.73 -4.87
C ARG A 35 -8.45 -3.57 -3.92
N GLN A 36 -7.70 -4.48 -4.52
CA GLN A 36 -7.00 -5.55 -3.82
C GLN A 36 -5.48 -5.30 -3.78
N HIS A 37 -4.95 -4.52 -4.73
CA HIS A 37 -3.52 -4.25 -4.85
C HIS A 37 -3.28 -2.74 -5.02
N LEU A 38 -2.45 -2.16 -4.15
CA LEU A 38 -1.97 -0.79 -4.22
C LEU A 38 -0.49 -0.76 -4.56
N GLU A 39 -0.13 -0.05 -5.63
CA GLU A 39 1.24 0.18 -6.08
C GLU A 39 1.55 1.68 -6.06
N LEU A 40 2.59 2.06 -5.33
CA LEU A 40 3.07 3.44 -5.22
C LEU A 40 4.51 3.48 -5.74
N GLU A 41 4.75 4.28 -6.77
CA GLU A 41 6.04 4.32 -7.48
C GLU A 41 6.55 5.75 -7.66
N MET A 42 7.79 6.03 -7.26
CA MET A 42 8.43 7.35 -7.40
C MET A 42 7.58 8.49 -6.81
N ILE A 43 7.00 8.27 -5.63
CA ILE A 43 6.18 9.28 -4.94
C ILE A 43 6.80 9.72 -3.62
N THR A 44 6.50 10.96 -3.22
CA THR A 44 6.75 11.44 -1.86
C THR A 44 5.44 11.41 -1.07
N ILE A 45 5.39 10.64 0.01
CA ILE A 45 4.21 10.47 0.85
C ILE A 45 4.61 10.52 2.33
N SER A 46 3.84 11.27 3.14
CA SER A 46 4.10 11.35 4.59
C SER A 46 3.69 10.05 5.31
N GLU A 47 4.28 9.77 6.48
CA GLU A 47 3.89 8.65 7.37
C GLU A 47 2.37 8.63 7.60
N VAL A 48 1.80 9.80 7.90
CA VAL A 48 0.38 9.97 8.20
C VAL A 48 -0.48 9.63 6.98
N SER A 49 -0.10 10.14 5.80
CA SER A 49 -0.84 9.90 4.56
C SER A 49 -0.76 8.44 4.11
N LEU A 50 0.40 7.79 4.25
CA LEU A 50 0.58 6.39 3.94
C LEU A 50 -0.28 5.51 4.85
N HIS A 51 -0.26 5.78 6.16
CA HIS A 51 -1.10 5.06 7.13
C HIS A 51 -2.59 5.25 6.84
N ALA A 52 -3.03 6.48 6.55
CA ALA A 52 -4.42 6.77 6.18
C ALA A 52 -4.85 6.07 4.89
N MET A 53 -3.96 5.99 3.90
CA MET A 53 -4.22 5.30 2.64
C MET A 53 -4.34 3.79 2.82
N VAL A 54 -3.49 3.16 3.61
CA VAL A 54 -3.62 1.73 3.94
C VAL A 54 -4.88 1.47 4.78
N SER A 55 -5.17 2.34 5.75
CA SER A 55 -6.34 2.22 6.63
C SER A 55 -7.67 2.43 5.92
N SER A 56 -7.71 3.26 4.87
CA SER A 56 -8.89 3.47 4.03
C SER A 56 -9.17 2.32 3.04
N CYS A 57 -8.27 1.34 2.95
CA CYS A 57 -8.38 0.18 2.06
C CYS A 57 -8.58 -1.14 2.85
N PRO A 58 -9.76 -1.41 3.43
CA PRO A 58 -9.98 -2.62 4.24
C PRO A 58 -9.91 -3.94 3.44
N ALA A 59 -9.96 -3.88 2.10
CA ALA A 59 -9.82 -5.02 1.20
C ALA A 59 -8.39 -5.20 0.65
N LEU A 60 -7.43 -4.37 1.07
CA LEU A 60 -6.06 -4.40 0.56
C LEU A 60 -5.39 -5.73 0.91
N ASN A 61 -4.97 -6.46 -0.12
CA ASN A 61 -4.24 -7.71 0.02
C ASN A 61 -2.76 -7.58 -0.37
N CYS A 62 -2.41 -6.59 -1.19
CA CYS A 62 -1.05 -6.37 -1.66
C CYS A 62 -0.70 -4.88 -1.65
N LEU A 63 0.42 -4.53 -1.03
CA LEU A 63 1.01 -3.20 -1.04
C LEU A 63 2.40 -3.26 -1.67
N MET A 64 2.65 -2.46 -2.69
CA MET A 64 3.96 -2.31 -3.30
C MET A 64 4.41 -0.84 -3.21
N LEU A 65 5.58 -0.61 -2.64
CA LEU A 65 6.23 0.69 -2.56
C LEU A 65 7.52 0.61 -3.35
N SER A 66 7.69 1.43 -4.38
CA SER A 66 8.89 1.46 -5.22
C SER A 66 9.43 2.87 -5.34
N TYR A 67 10.71 3.08 -5.06
CA TYR A 67 11.38 4.39 -5.13
C TYR A 67 10.57 5.51 -4.45
N SER A 68 9.90 5.21 -3.35
CA SER A 68 9.01 6.14 -2.65
C SER A 68 9.65 6.59 -1.35
N SER A 69 9.42 7.84 -0.97
CA SER A 69 10.06 8.49 0.18
C SER A 69 9.10 9.39 0.96
N GLY A 70 9.59 9.98 2.06
CA GLY A 70 8.81 10.92 2.89
C GLY A 70 8.27 10.32 4.19
N PHE A 71 8.63 9.07 4.49
CA PHE A 71 8.24 8.37 5.72
C PHE A 71 9.44 7.63 6.31
N ARG A 72 9.64 7.72 7.63
CA ARG A 72 10.69 6.99 8.37
C ARG A 72 10.17 5.76 9.06
N ARG A 73 8.91 5.78 9.47
CA ARG A 73 8.27 4.69 10.18
C ARG A 73 7.05 4.25 9.41
N PHE A 74 6.94 2.94 9.20
CA PHE A 74 5.75 2.35 8.61
C PHE A 74 5.23 1.22 9.48
N MET A 75 3.98 1.38 9.91
CA MET A 75 3.28 0.42 10.75
C MET A 75 2.26 -0.35 9.91
N ILE A 76 2.44 -1.66 9.83
CA ILE A 76 1.50 -2.56 9.17
C ILE A 76 0.44 -2.99 10.19
N ASN A 77 -0.77 -2.48 10.00
CA ASN A 77 -1.96 -2.80 10.79
C ASN A 77 -3.14 -3.06 9.84
N SER A 78 -3.21 -4.27 9.29
CA SER A 78 -4.26 -4.64 8.33
C SER A 78 -4.57 -6.13 8.40
N LEU A 79 -5.85 -6.45 8.63
CA LEU A 79 -6.32 -7.82 8.81
C LEU A 79 -6.32 -8.66 7.53
N LYS A 80 -6.25 -8.03 6.35
CA LYS A 80 -6.34 -8.72 5.05
C LYS A 80 -5.09 -8.62 4.19
N LEU A 81 -4.10 -7.84 4.64
CA LEU A 81 -2.87 -7.63 3.90
C LEU A 81 -2.07 -8.92 3.88
N LYS A 82 -1.87 -9.47 2.67
CA LYS A 82 -1.13 -10.72 2.44
C LYS A 82 0.30 -10.47 2.00
N ARG A 83 0.53 -9.39 1.27
CA ARG A 83 1.81 -9.11 0.65
C ARG A 83 2.17 -7.65 0.82
N VAL A 84 3.41 -7.41 1.22
CA VAL A 84 4.03 -6.10 1.24
C VAL A 84 5.38 -6.22 0.56
N GLU A 85 5.58 -5.44 -0.49
CA GLU A 85 6.86 -5.35 -1.19
C GLU A 85 7.34 -3.89 -1.19
N MET A 86 8.59 -3.68 -0.79
CA MET A 86 9.21 -2.37 -0.71
C MET A 86 10.55 -2.41 -1.42
N TYR A 87 10.73 -1.52 -2.39
CA TYR A 87 11.94 -1.37 -3.19
C TYR A 87 12.40 0.08 -3.06
N PHE A 88 13.44 0.33 -2.27
CA PHE A 88 14.03 1.66 -2.14
C PHE A 88 15.27 1.78 -3.03
N GLY A 89 15.42 2.93 -3.70
CA GLY A 89 16.61 3.22 -4.50
C GLY A 89 17.79 3.69 -3.65
N CYS A 90 19.00 3.67 -4.21
CA CYS A 90 20.26 4.02 -3.52
C CYS A 90 20.52 5.54 -3.34
N SER A 91 19.57 6.45 -3.56
CA SER A 91 19.87 7.90 -3.43
C SER A 91 19.87 8.35 -1.98
N ASP A 92 20.94 9.01 -1.52
CA ASP A 92 21.16 9.47 -0.13
C ASP A 92 20.37 10.72 0.26
N THR A 93 19.61 11.31 -0.67
CA THR A 93 18.94 12.60 -0.48
C THR A 93 17.48 12.51 -0.01
N GLU A 94 16.93 11.31 0.15
CA GLU A 94 15.50 11.14 0.44
C GLU A 94 15.24 10.62 1.87
N ILE A 95 14.13 11.04 2.49
CA ILE A 95 13.68 10.52 3.78
C ILE A 95 13.32 9.04 3.59
N ARG A 96 14.15 8.14 4.14
CA ARG A 96 14.04 6.69 4.05
C ARG A 96 13.26 6.09 5.22
N LEU A 97 12.80 4.84 5.03
CA LEU A 97 12.23 3.98 6.06
C LEU A 97 13.31 3.49 7.03
N ASP A 98 13.26 3.93 8.27
CA ASP A 98 14.12 3.51 9.39
C ASP A 98 13.50 2.36 10.18
N GLU A 99 12.17 2.33 10.33
CA GLU A 99 11.47 1.37 11.18
C GLU A 99 10.24 0.79 10.46
N LEU A 100 10.18 -0.55 10.40
CA LEU A 100 9.05 -1.30 9.87
C LEU A 100 8.48 -2.20 10.95
N THR A 101 7.27 -1.88 11.41
CA THR A 101 6.64 -2.59 12.53
C THR A 101 5.34 -3.24 12.09
N VAL A 102 5.22 -4.56 12.28
CA VAL A 102 3.98 -5.30 12.04
C VAL A 102 3.23 -5.40 13.36
N VAL A 103 2.10 -4.72 13.48
CA VAL A 103 1.32 -4.68 14.74
C VAL A 103 0.19 -5.69 14.73
N ASN A 104 -0.62 -5.71 13.66
CA ASN A 104 -1.76 -6.63 13.57
C ASN A 104 -2.05 -6.96 12.10
N ALA A 105 -1.39 -8.03 11.62
CA ALA A 105 -1.50 -8.48 10.24
C ALA A 105 -1.52 -10.02 10.14
N PRO A 106 -2.59 -10.67 10.62
CA PRO A 106 -2.69 -12.13 10.70
C PRO A 106 -2.66 -12.84 9.33
N CYS A 107 -3.02 -12.14 8.25
CA CYS A 107 -3.01 -12.69 6.90
C CYS A 107 -1.70 -12.41 6.15
N LEU A 108 -0.69 -11.80 6.78
CA LEU A 108 0.55 -11.43 6.10
C LEU A 108 1.36 -12.68 5.76
N GLU A 109 1.40 -13.02 4.47
CA GLU A 109 2.10 -14.17 3.92
C GLU A 109 3.51 -13.80 3.43
N ARG A 110 3.71 -12.55 2.95
CA ARG A 110 4.97 -12.10 2.37
C ARG A 110 5.29 -10.66 2.77
N LEU A 111 6.47 -10.47 3.34
CA LEU A 111 7.05 -9.17 3.63
C LEU A 111 8.44 -9.10 2.99
N HIS A 112 8.55 -8.34 1.90
CA HIS A 112 9.80 -8.13 1.20
C HIS A 112 10.19 -6.67 1.32
N HIS A 113 11.35 -6.44 1.91
CA HIS A 113 11.96 -5.13 1.99
C HIS A 113 13.34 -5.22 1.34
N ARG A 114 13.53 -4.49 0.24
CA ARG A 114 14.80 -4.32 -0.44
C ARG A 114 15.13 -2.83 -0.45
N GLY A 115 15.78 -2.37 0.62
CA GLY A 115 16.50 -1.10 0.62
C GLY A 115 17.98 -1.29 0.30
N PRO A 116 18.75 -0.20 0.12
CA PRO A 116 20.19 -0.26 0.38
C PRO A 116 20.48 -0.73 1.82
#